data_AF-A0A5D6YEL3-F1
#
_entry.id   AF-A0A5D6YEL3-F1
#
_cell.length_a   1.000
_cell.length_b   1.000
_cell.length_c   1.000
_cell.angle_alpha   90.00
_cell.angle_beta   90.00
_cell.angle_gamma   90.00
#
_symmetry.space_group_name_H-M   'P 1'
#
loop_
_entity.id
_entity.type
_entity.pdbx_description
1 polymer ?
#
loop_
_entity_poly.entity_id
_entity_poly.type
_entity_poly.pdbx_seq_one_letter_code
_entity_poly.pdbx_strand_id
1 'polypeptide(L)'
;MTIRSADIADHAQNSQSELTALLSREASAATPLFSKHEPFWISNQVYFQDATFELVEKLVGLSSIAEVREEKRLQRWKPVKSALSADVANNSTRRLAGTPEWGVRKIQAPEYADIKRILTTTVDTATLNDHAALAAIFDVVKAAYRPDPPSFDAWKIHNAQ
;
A
#
# COMPACT_ATOMS: atom_id res chain seq x y z
N MET A 1 -24.69 -5.53 -15.35
CA MET A 1 -23.52 -5.08 -16.13
C MET A 1 -22.30 -5.34 -15.25
N THR A 2 -21.46 -6.32 -15.61
CA THR A 2 -20.30 -6.72 -14.80
C THR A 2 -19.05 -6.19 -15.47
N ILE A 3 -18.42 -5.18 -14.89
CA ILE A 3 -17.14 -4.63 -15.37
C ILE A 3 -16.03 -5.54 -14.83
N ARG A 4 -15.16 -6.06 -15.71
CA ARG A 4 -14.04 -6.92 -15.33
C ARG A 4 -12.80 -6.07 -15.06
N SER A 5 -11.88 -6.56 -14.22
CA SER A 5 -10.61 -5.87 -13.94
C SER A 5 -9.79 -5.62 -15.20
N ALA A 6 -9.81 -6.56 -16.15
CA ALA A 6 -9.18 -6.42 -17.46
C ALA A 6 -9.72 -5.20 -18.24
N ASP A 7 -11.03 -4.98 -18.24
CA ASP A 7 -11.66 -3.87 -18.96
C ASP A 7 -11.17 -2.50 -18.43
N ILE A 8 -10.95 -2.40 -17.11
CA ILE A 8 -10.46 -1.18 -16.45
C ILE A 8 -8.97 -0.98 -16.76
N ALA A 9 -8.18 -2.06 -16.76
CA ALA A 9 -6.77 -2.00 -17.12
C ALA A 9 -6.57 -1.55 -18.58
N ASP A 10 -7.34 -2.11 -19.51
CA ASP A 10 -7.31 -1.73 -20.92
C ASP A 10 -7.75 -0.27 -21.10
N HIS A 11 -8.79 0.16 -20.40
CA HIS A 11 -9.23 1.55 -20.42
C HIS A 11 -8.16 2.51 -19.91
N ALA A 12 -7.48 2.18 -18.81
CA ALA A 12 -6.39 2.99 -18.27
C ALA A 12 -5.23 3.08 -19.26
N GLN A 13 -4.82 1.96 -19.85
CA GLN A 13 -3.74 1.94 -20.83
C GLN A 13 -4.06 2.78 -22.07
N ASN A 14 -5.28 2.69 -22.59
CA ASN A 14 -5.73 3.49 -23.73
C ASN A 14 -5.82 4.98 -23.38
N SER A 15 -6.32 5.31 -22.18
CA SER A 15 -6.44 6.70 -21.73
C SER A 15 -5.08 7.36 -21.50
N GLN A 16 -4.05 6.58 -21.21
CA GLN A 16 -2.69 7.06 -20.93
C GLN A 16 -1.78 7.07 -22.17
N SER A 17 -2.28 6.71 -23.36
CA SER A 17 -1.43 6.51 -24.54
C SER A 17 -0.63 7.76 -24.96
N GLU A 18 -1.25 8.95 -24.87
CA GLU A 18 -0.58 10.22 -25.20
C GLU A 18 0.54 10.53 -24.20
N LEU A 19 0.28 10.29 -22.91
CA LEU A 19 1.28 10.43 -21.86
C LEU A 19 2.43 9.43 -22.07
N THR A 20 2.14 8.16 -22.33
CA THR A 20 3.17 7.14 -22.56
C THR A 20 4.05 7.47 -23.77
N ALA A 21 3.48 8.05 -24.82
CA ALA A 21 4.24 8.53 -25.98
C ALA A 21 5.20 9.68 -25.60
N LEU A 22 4.75 10.65 -24.79
CA LEU A 22 5.60 11.72 -24.27
C LEU A 22 6.73 11.16 -23.42
N LEU A 23 6.43 10.27 -22.47
CA LEU A 23 7.43 9.68 -21.58
C LEU A 23 8.48 8.87 -22.34
N SER A 24 8.09 8.14 -23.39
CA SER A 24 9.03 7.39 -24.23
C SER A 24 10.04 8.29 -24.94
N ARG A 25 9.60 9.49 -25.34
CA ARG A 25 10.46 10.51 -25.96
C ARG A 25 11.43 11.12 -24.96
N GLU A 26 10.94 11.51 -23.79
CA GLU A 26 11.75 12.18 -22.75
C GLU A 26 12.68 11.22 -22.00
N ALA A 27 12.34 9.93 -21.91
CA ALA A 27 13.21 8.90 -21.34
C ALA A 27 14.50 8.68 -22.16
N SER A 28 14.49 9.06 -23.45
CA SER A 28 15.63 8.92 -24.35
C SER A 28 16.52 10.18 -24.41
N ALA A 29 16.20 11.23 -23.65
CA ALA A 29 16.96 12.47 -23.62
C ALA A 29 18.26 12.32 -22.82
N ALA A 30 19.29 13.11 -23.19
CA ALA A 30 20.59 13.10 -22.50
C ALA A 30 20.50 13.53 -21.02
N THR A 31 19.48 14.32 -20.68
CA THR A 31 19.12 14.71 -19.32
C THR A 31 17.70 14.20 -19.02
N PRO A 32 17.53 13.16 -18.18
CA PRO A 32 16.23 12.62 -17.88
C PRO A 32 15.39 13.63 -17.07
N LEU A 33 14.12 13.80 -17.46
CA LEU A 33 13.20 14.72 -16.77
C LEU A 33 12.46 14.08 -15.58
N PHE A 34 12.68 12.79 -15.34
CA PHE A 34 12.15 12.03 -14.21
C PHE A 34 13.04 10.80 -13.96
N SER A 35 13.06 10.31 -12.72
CA SER A 35 13.82 9.11 -12.35
C SER A 35 13.03 7.82 -12.58
N LYS A 36 11.74 7.83 -12.23
CA LYS A 36 10.81 6.69 -12.33
C LYS A 36 9.39 7.17 -12.58
N HIS A 37 8.56 6.31 -13.16
CA HIS A 37 7.12 6.51 -13.22
C HIS A 37 6.38 5.21 -12.94
N GLU A 38 5.17 5.31 -12.40
CA GLU A 38 4.32 4.16 -12.07
C GLU A 38 2.85 4.45 -12.41
N PRO A 39 2.23 3.68 -13.33
CA PRO A 39 0.82 3.84 -13.67
C PRO A 39 -0.11 3.08 -12.70
N PHE A 40 -1.17 3.75 -12.25
CA PHE A 40 -2.24 3.20 -11.43
C PHE A 40 -3.51 3.04 -12.26
N TRP A 41 -3.82 1.80 -12.62
CA TRP A 41 -4.94 1.48 -13.52
C TRP A 41 -6.32 1.74 -12.90
N ILE A 42 -6.47 1.61 -11.57
CA ILE A 42 -7.75 1.84 -10.89
C ILE A 42 -8.15 3.32 -10.90
N SER A 43 -7.19 4.21 -10.61
CA SER A 43 -7.44 5.65 -10.49
C SER A 43 -7.13 6.43 -11.76
N ASN A 44 -6.61 5.76 -12.80
CA ASN A 44 -6.09 6.38 -14.02
C ASN A 44 -5.07 7.49 -13.71
N GLN A 45 -4.17 7.23 -12.76
CA GLN A 45 -3.13 8.17 -12.32
C GLN A 45 -1.77 7.63 -12.71
N VAL A 46 -0.80 8.51 -12.93
CA VAL A 46 0.60 8.14 -13.11
C VAL A 46 1.44 8.91 -12.09
N TYR A 47 2.19 8.17 -11.28
CA TYR A 47 3.16 8.76 -10.35
C TYR A 47 4.48 8.98 -11.06
N PHE A 48 5.16 10.07 -10.69
CA PHE A 48 6.50 10.40 -11.15
C PHE A 48 7.40 10.65 -9.96
N GLN A 49 8.58 10.01 -9.97
CA GLN A 49 9.64 10.27 -9.01
C GLN A 49 10.65 11.25 -9.60
N ASP A 50 11.04 12.26 -8.81
CA ASP A 50 12.02 13.30 -9.15
C ASP A 50 11.68 14.02 -10.47
N ALA A 51 10.41 14.30 -10.71
CA ALA A 51 9.96 15.05 -11.88
C ALA A 51 10.56 16.46 -11.88
N THR A 52 11.17 16.86 -12.99
CA THR A 52 11.65 18.23 -13.18
C THR A 52 10.50 19.17 -13.49
N PHE A 53 10.70 20.47 -13.24
CA PHE A 53 9.70 21.49 -13.58
C PHE A 53 9.38 21.51 -15.09
N GLU A 54 10.39 21.27 -15.94
CA GLU A 54 10.19 21.15 -17.40
C GLU A 54 9.22 20.02 -17.76
N LEU A 55 9.27 18.88 -17.06
CA LEU A 55 8.29 17.81 -17.26
C LEU A 55 6.88 18.29 -16.89
N VAL A 56 6.75 18.97 -15.75
CA VAL A 56 5.44 19.47 -15.28
C VAL A 56 4.83 20.43 -16.30
N GLU A 57 5.62 21.35 -16.87
CA GLU A 57 5.14 22.26 -17.92
C GLU A 57 4.64 21.51 -19.15
N LYS A 58 5.37 20.49 -19.60
CA LYS A 58 4.96 19.65 -20.73
C LYS A 58 3.67 18.88 -20.42
N LEU A 59 3.52 18.37 -19.21
CA LEU A 59 2.32 17.62 -18.78
C LEU A 59 1.08 18.51 -18.70
N VAL A 60 1.20 19.72 -18.14
CA VAL A 60 0.07 20.67 -18.07
C VAL A 60 -0.39 21.12 -19.46
N GLY A 61 0.49 21.06 -20.47
CA GLY A 61 0.14 21.33 -21.86
C GLY A 61 -0.69 20.23 -22.55
N LEU A 62 -0.81 19.03 -21.97
CA LEU A 62 -1.58 17.93 -22.57
C LEU A 62 -3.06 18.03 -22.21
N SER A 63 -3.91 18.11 -23.24
CA SER A 63 -5.37 18.16 -23.07
C SER A 63 -5.98 16.89 -22.48
N SER A 64 -5.27 15.76 -22.55
CA SER A 64 -5.67 14.49 -21.94
C SER A 64 -5.46 14.44 -20.43
N ILE A 65 -4.71 15.38 -19.85
CA ILE A 65 -4.41 15.41 -18.42
C ILE A 65 -5.38 16.37 -17.72
N ALA A 66 -6.18 15.81 -16.81
CA ALA A 66 -7.13 16.59 -16.03
C ALA A 66 -6.47 17.42 -14.92
N GLU A 67 -5.44 16.88 -14.27
CA GLU A 67 -4.77 17.50 -13.12
C GLU A 67 -3.32 17.04 -13.01
N VAL A 68 -2.41 17.96 -12.68
CA VAL A 68 -1.04 17.66 -12.23
C VAL A 68 -0.88 18.23 -10.82
N ARG A 69 -0.42 17.40 -9.89
CA ARG A 69 -0.25 17.81 -8.49
C ARG A 69 0.95 17.14 -7.85
N GLU A 70 1.52 17.81 -6.86
CA GLU A 70 2.60 17.26 -6.04
C GLU A 70 2.10 16.16 -5.10
N GLU A 71 2.98 15.20 -4.79
CA GLU A 71 2.70 14.16 -3.81
C GLU A 71 2.67 14.75 -2.40
N LYS A 72 1.53 14.61 -1.71
CA LYS A 72 1.42 14.95 -0.30
C LYS A 72 1.96 13.82 0.57
N ARG A 73 3.09 14.06 1.24
CA ARG A 73 3.64 13.13 2.24
C ARG A 73 2.99 13.33 3.61
N LEU A 74 2.41 12.26 4.15
CA LEU A 74 1.82 12.25 5.48
C LEU A 74 2.84 11.73 6.51
N GLN A 75 3.00 12.45 7.61
CA GLN A 75 3.87 12.01 8.69
C GLN A 75 3.14 10.99 9.56
N ARG A 76 3.79 9.84 9.80
CA ARG A 76 3.31 8.84 10.76
C ARG A 76 3.38 9.39 12.19
N TRP A 77 2.28 9.29 12.91
CA TRP A 77 2.27 9.55 14.35
C TRP A 77 3.06 8.47 15.08
N LYS A 78 4.04 8.87 15.88
CA LYS A 78 4.83 7.93 16.68
C LYS A 78 3.94 7.39 17.80
N PRO A 79 3.85 6.07 17.98
CA PRO A 79 3.11 5.51 19.11
C PRO A 79 3.73 6.01 20.41
N VAL A 80 2.88 6.48 21.33
CA VAL A 80 3.29 6.82 22.68
C VAL A 80 3.72 5.52 23.35
N LYS A 81 5.00 5.39 23.68
CA LYS A 81 5.47 4.31 24.54
C LYS A 81 4.77 4.47 25.88
N SER A 82 3.87 3.55 26.23
CA SER A 82 3.26 3.59 27.55
C SER A 82 4.35 3.37 28.60
N ALA A 83 4.53 4.34 29.50
CA ALA A 83 5.47 4.23 30.63
C ALA A 83 5.14 3.05 31.56
N LEU A 84 3.94 2.45 31.42
CA LEU A 84 3.51 1.27 32.16
C LEU A 84 4.23 -0.03 31.75
N SER A 85 5.02 -0.05 30.68
CA SER A 85 5.82 -1.23 30.32
C SER A 85 7.07 -1.42 31.19
N ALA A 86 7.51 -0.40 31.96
CA ALA A 86 8.65 -0.53 32.85
C ALA A 86 8.30 -1.26 34.16
N ASP A 87 7.08 -1.08 34.69
CA ASP A 87 6.65 -1.69 35.96
C ASP A 87 6.13 -3.14 35.82
N VAL A 88 5.88 -3.60 34.59
CA VAL A 88 5.48 -5.00 34.32
C VAL A 88 6.68 -5.96 34.28
N ALA A 89 7.91 -5.44 34.17
CA ALA A 89 9.12 -6.27 34.20
C ALA A 89 9.27 -7.07 35.51
N ASN A 90 8.71 -6.57 36.62
CA ASN A 90 8.80 -7.20 37.93
C ASN A 90 7.64 -8.17 38.26
N ASN A 91 6.64 -8.29 37.38
CA ASN A 91 5.54 -9.24 37.55
C ASN A 91 5.43 -10.14 36.31
N SER A 92 6.57 -10.71 35.92
CA SER A 92 6.75 -11.64 34.79
C SER A 92 6.08 -13.01 35.01
N THR A 93 5.17 -13.14 35.98
CA THR A 93 4.35 -14.32 36.17
C THR A 93 2.89 -13.99 35.86
N ARG A 94 2.48 -14.46 34.67
CA ARG A 94 1.09 -14.82 34.31
C ARG A 94 0.19 -13.71 33.73
N ARG A 95 0.59 -13.12 32.59
CA ARG A 95 -0.42 -13.02 31.51
C ARG A 95 -0.71 -14.45 31.08
N LEU A 96 -1.85 -15.00 31.53
CA LEU A 96 -2.35 -16.28 31.04
C LEU A 96 -2.41 -16.21 29.51
N ALA A 97 -1.61 -17.04 28.84
CA ALA A 97 -1.77 -17.30 27.42
C ALA A 97 -3.24 -17.70 27.21
N GLY A 98 -4.03 -16.83 26.58
CA GLY A 98 -5.46 -17.05 26.34
C GLY A 98 -6.44 -16.04 26.94
N THR A 99 -6.02 -15.11 27.80
CA THR A 99 -6.93 -14.03 28.26
C THR A 99 -6.85 -12.83 27.31
N PRO A 100 -7.96 -12.42 26.66
CA PRO A 100 -7.94 -11.29 25.75
C PRO A 100 -7.60 -9.97 26.45
N GLU A 101 -6.95 -9.05 25.73
CA GLU A 101 -6.68 -7.70 26.22
C GLU A 101 -7.95 -7.00 26.68
N TRP A 102 -7.81 -6.07 27.63
CA TRP A 102 -8.95 -5.34 28.20
C TRP A 102 -9.83 -4.69 27.12
N GLY A 103 -9.23 -4.14 26.06
CA GLY A 103 -9.95 -3.53 24.94
C GLY A 103 -10.74 -4.55 24.12
N VAL A 104 -10.15 -5.72 23.85
CA VAL A 104 -10.79 -6.85 23.15
C VAL A 104 -11.98 -7.37 23.96
N ARG A 105 -11.84 -7.48 25.28
CA ARG A 105 -12.95 -7.85 26.17
C ARG A 105 -14.04 -6.80 26.22
N LYS A 106 -13.68 -5.51 26.28
CA LYS A 106 -14.64 -4.41 26.39
C LYS A 106 -15.58 -4.33 25.19
N ILE A 107 -15.09 -4.68 24.00
CA ILE A 107 -15.90 -4.74 22.77
C ILE A 107 -16.56 -6.10 22.54
N GLN A 108 -16.47 -7.04 23.50
CA GLN A 108 -17.05 -8.38 23.40
C GLN A 108 -16.59 -9.18 22.16
N ALA A 109 -15.41 -8.85 21.60
CA ALA A 109 -14.88 -9.51 20.41
C ALA A 109 -14.78 -11.05 20.48
N PRO A 110 -14.46 -11.68 21.64
CA PRO A 110 -14.39 -13.14 21.73
C PRO A 110 -15.71 -13.86 21.39
N GLU A 111 -16.86 -13.21 21.55
CA GLU A 111 -18.17 -13.80 21.24
C GLU A 111 -18.39 -14.00 19.73
N TYR A 112 -17.57 -13.37 18.88
CA TYR A 112 -17.69 -13.38 17.42
C TYR A 112 -16.45 -13.96 16.72
N ALA A 113 -15.56 -14.63 17.45
CA ALA A 113 -14.27 -15.11 16.94
C ALA A 113 -14.38 -16.15 15.80
N ASP A 114 -15.55 -16.77 15.62
CA ASP A 114 -15.79 -17.80 14.61
C ASP A 114 -16.15 -17.26 13.21
N ILE A 115 -16.26 -15.94 13.02
CA ILE A 115 -16.52 -15.33 11.71
C ILE A 115 -15.23 -15.34 10.87
N LYS A 116 -15.09 -16.33 9.96
CA LYS A 116 -13.84 -16.61 9.21
C LYS A 116 -13.85 -16.25 7.71
N ARG A 117 -14.78 -15.41 7.24
CA ARG A 117 -14.96 -15.15 5.78
C ARG A 117 -14.67 -13.71 5.34
N ILE A 118 -14.06 -12.91 6.19
CA ILE A 118 -13.72 -11.51 5.90
C ILE A 118 -12.21 -11.40 5.74
N LEU A 119 -11.76 -10.98 4.56
CA LEU A 119 -10.38 -10.55 4.37
C LEU A 119 -10.30 -9.07 4.72
N THR A 120 -9.40 -8.73 5.64
CA THR A 120 -9.14 -7.34 6.03
C THR A 120 -7.78 -6.92 5.50
N THR A 121 -7.72 -5.71 4.94
CA THR A 121 -6.46 -5.07 4.51
C THR A 121 -6.11 -3.93 5.44
N THR A 122 -4.84 -3.83 5.82
CA THR A 122 -4.31 -2.73 6.64
C THR A 122 -3.20 -2.00 5.88
N VAL A 123 -3.24 -0.67 5.87
CA VAL A 123 -2.17 0.16 5.29
C VAL A 123 -1.36 0.76 6.44
N ASP A 124 -0.18 0.19 6.70
CA ASP A 124 0.75 0.59 7.78
C ASP A 124 2.20 0.29 7.35
N THR A 125 3.18 0.43 8.25
CA THR A 125 4.63 0.27 7.99
C THR A 125 5.11 -1.18 7.90
N ALA A 126 4.26 -2.07 7.38
CA ALA A 126 4.43 -3.51 7.37
C ALA A 126 4.22 -4.21 8.74
N THR A 127 4.25 -5.54 8.71
CA THR A 127 4.06 -6.42 9.86
C THR A 127 5.18 -7.45 9.90
N LEU A 128 5.53 -7.90 11.11
CA LEU A 128 6.46 -9.01 11.30
C LEU A 128 5.76 -10.33 10.98
N ASN A 129 5.94 -10.81 9.75
CA ASN A 129 5.16 -11.92 9.19
C ASN A 129 5.44 -13.28 9.83
N ASP A 130 6.56 -13.44 10.52
CA ASP A 130 6.98 -14.65 11.24
C ASP A 130 6.67 -14.60 12.75
N HIS A 131 5.99 -13.54 13.22
CA HIS A 131 5.55 -13.47 14.61
C HIS A 131 4.59 -14.63 14.93
N ALA A 132 4.90 -15.40 15.96
CA ALA A 132 4.20 -16.66 16.28
C ALA A 132 2.67 -16.52 16.39
N ALA A 133 2.17 -15.37 16.86
CA ALA A 133 0.73 -15.11 16.98
C ALA A 133 0.03 -14.74 15.65
N LEU A 134 0.78 -14.41 14.59
CA LEU A 134 0.24 -13.89 13.33
C LEU A 134 0.54 -14.79 12.12
N ALA A 135 1.55 -15.65 12.19
CA ALA A 135 2.03 -16.46 11.07
C ALA A 135 0.90 -17.25 10.35
N ALA A 136 0.04 -17.94 11.11
CA ALA A 136 -1.05 -18.73 10.55
C ALA A 136 -2.09 -17.89 9.78
N ILE A 137 -2.28 -16.62 10.15
CA ILE A 137 -3.18 -15.69 9.43
C ILE A 137 -2.56 -15.31 8.08
N PHE A 138 -1.25 -15.05 8.05
CA PHE A 138 -0.57 -14.67 6.81
C PHE A 138 -0.55 -15.79 5.77
N ASP A 139 -0.49 -17.05 6.18
CA ASP A 139 -0.55 -18.17 5.24
C ASP A 139 -1.92 -18.25 4.56
N VAL A 140 -3.00 -18.00 5.29
CA VAL A 140 -4.36 -17.91 4.72
C VAL A 140 -4.46 -16.74 3.73
N VAL A 141 -3.93 -15.58 4.09
CA VAL A 141 -3.94 -14.38 3.22
C VAL A 141 -3.15 -14.63 1.93
N LYS A 142 -1.96 -15.23 2.01
CA LYS A 142 -1.14 -15.57 0.84
C LYS A 142 -1.87 -16.54 -0.10
N ALA A 143 -2.57 -17.53 0.44
CA ALA A 143 -3.34 -18.48 -0.36
C ALA A 143 -4.59 -17.85 -1.01
N ALA A 144 -5.21 -16.88 -0.33
CA ALA A 144 -6.38 -16.16 -0.84
C ALA A 144 -6.00 -15.07 -1.86
N TYR A 145 -4.79 -14.53 -1.79
CA TYR A 145 -4.31 -13.49 -2.69
C TYR A 145 -4.07 -14.04 -4.10
N ARG A 146 -4.79 -13.51 -5.10
CA ARG A 146 -4.56 -13.73 -6.52
C ARG A 146 -4.19 -12.40 -7.17
N PRO A 147 -2.94 -12.17 -7.58
CA PRO A 147 -2.60 -10.94 -8.29
C PRO A 147 -3.19 -10.99 -9.70
N ASP A 148 -4.08 -10.05 -10.01
CA ASP A 148 -4.49 -9.73 -11.39
C ASP A 148 -4.70 -8.20 -11.47
N PRO A 149 -3.99 -7.46 -12.37
CA PRO A 149 -3.00 -7.91 -13.36
C PRO A 149 -1.59 -8.20 -12.77
N PRO A 150 -0.73 -8.90 -13.54
CA PRO A 150 0.55 -9.41 -13.06
C PRO A 150 1.67 -8.35 -13.12
N SER A 151 1.64 -7.40 -12.19
CA SER A 151 2.85 -6.66 -11.82
C SER A 151 2.68 -6.02 -10.45
N PHE A 152 2.73 -6.86 -9.41
CA PHE A 152 2.82 -6.44 -8.01
C PHE A 152 4.13 -6.90 -7.37
N ASP A 153 5.23 -6.91 -8.13
CA ASP A 153 6.59 -7.05 -7.59
C ASP A 153 6.98 -5.85 -6.67
N ALA A 154 6.12 -4.83 -6.55
CA ALA A 154 6.38 -3.58 -5.83
C ALA A 154 6.23 -3.66 -4.29
N TRP A 155 5.70 -4.75 -3.72
CA TRP A 155 5.72 -4.96 -2.25
C TRP A 155 6.85 -5.88 -1.80
N LYS A 156 8.01 -5.83 -2.48
CA LYS A 156 9.27 -6.16 -1.80
C LYS A 156 9.46 -5.14 -0.69
N ILE A 157 9.02 -5.51 0.51
CA ILE A 157 9.44 -4.88 1.76
C ILE A 157 10.96 -4.91 1.73
N HIS A 158 11.57 -3.79 1.33
CA HIS A 158 12.99 -3.58 1.53
C HIS A 158 13.18 -3.58 3.04
N ASN A 159 13.61 -4.72 3.57
CA ASN A 159 14.20 -4.80 4.90
C ASN A 159 15.39 -3.84 4.88
N ALA A 160 15.19 -2.63 5.39
CA ALA A 160 16.30 -1.79 5.81
C ALA A 160 16.95 -2.51 6.99
N GLN A 161 18.13 -3.09 6.72
CA GLN A 161 19.11 -3.37 7.77
C GLN A 161 19.60 -2.06 8.38
#